data_AF-A0A3S4TDS7-F1
#
_entry.id   AF-A0A3S4TDS7-F1
#
_cell.length_a   1.000
_cell.length_b   1.000
_cell.length_c   1.000
_cell.angle_alpha   90.00
_cell.angle_beta   90.00
_cell.angle_gamma   90.00
#
_symmetry.space_group_name_H-M   'P 1'
#
loop_
_entity.id
_entity.type
_entity.pdbx_description
1 polymer ?
#
loop_
_entity_poly.entity_id
_entity_poly.type
_entity_poly.pdbx_seq_one_letter_code
_entity_poly.pdbx_strand_id
1 'polypeptide(L)'
;MLQSTARDLAQIFRHAMQDKEFANRMKRTKIKTSYGKLLRNHNRALWQVDGALAGKTGYTNKARQTYVGQFQRGDDTIVVAIMGSETMWTDIKRLVEYGFKKKEQIRVAQLAETKTES
;
A
#
# COMPACT_ATOMS: atom_id res chain seq x y z
N MET A 1 -9.35 25.02 1.47
CA MET A 1 -8.10 24.22 1.44
C MET A 1 -8.51 22.76 1.26
N LEU A 2 -8.04 22.05 0.23
CA LEU A 2 -8.23 20.59 0.19
C LEU A 2 -7.36 19.97 1.29
N GLN A 3 -7.99 19.35 2.28
CA GLN A 3 -7.30 18.63 3.37
C GLN A 3 -7.84 17.21 3.43
N SER A 4 -6.95 16.27 3.72
CA SER A 4 -7.25 14.87 3.98
C SER A 4 -6.21 14.36 4.98
N THR A 5 -6.49 13.27 5.68
CA THR A 5 -5.54 12.65 6.61
C THR A 5 -4.97 11.35 6.03
N ALA A 6 -3.85 10.87 6.60
CA ALA A 6 -3.29 9.58 6.23
C ALA A 6 -4.30 8.42 6.47
N ARG A 7 -5.17 8.58 7.48
CA ARG A 7 -6.27 7.64 7.77
C ARG A 7 -7.30 7.63 6.65
N ASP A 8 -7.78 8.81 6.24
CA ASP A 8 -8.78 8.91 5.17
C ASP A 8 -8.22 8.36 3.85
N LEU A 9 -6.96 8.70 3.55
CA LEU A 9 -6.25 8.21 2.37
C LEU A 9 -6.17 6.67 2.38
N ALA A 10 -5.82 6.07 3.52
CA ALA A 10 -5.78 4.62 3.66
C ALA A 10 -7.17 3.98 3.52
N GLN A 11 -8.22 4.60 4.05
CA GLN A 11 -9.59 4.10 3.97
C GLN A 11 -10.15 4.16 2.54
N ILE A 12 -10.00 5.30 1.86
CA ILE A 12 -10.42 5.47 0.47
C ILE A 12 -9.68 4.47 -0.42
N PHE A 13 -8.37 4.32 -0.25
CA PHE A 13 -7.58 3.38 -1.04
C PHE A 13 -8.00 1.93 -0.77
N ARG A 14 -8.23 1.56 0.49
CA ARG A 14 -8.74 0.22 0.85
C ARG A 14 -10.07 -0.06 0.16
N HIS A 15 -11.00 0.89 0.19
CA HIS A 15 -12.30 0.74 -0.44
C HIS A 15 -12.19 0.64 -1.97
N ALA A 16 -11.39 1.50 -2.60
CA ALA A 16 -11.15 1.46 -4.03
C ALA A 16 -10.54 0.11 -4.49
N MET A 17 -9.66 -0.49 -3.69
CA MET A 17 -9.07 -1.81 -4.00
C MET A 17 -10.06 -2.98 -3.89
N GLN A 18 -11.27 -2.78 -3.36
CA GLN A 18 -12.33 -3.79 -3.41
C GLN A 18 -12.96 -3.89 -4.81
N ASP A 19 -12.84 -2.85 -5.62
CA ASP A 19 -13.23 -2.88 -7.02
C ASP A 19 -12.20 -3.68 -7.85
N LYS A 20 -12.66 -4.76 -8.49
CA LYS A 20 -11.80 -5.68 -9.24
C LYS A 20 -11.15 -5.02 -10.44
N GLU A 21 -11.85 -4.11 -11.12
CA GLU A 21 -11.31 -3.42 -12.29
C GLU A 21 -10.20 -2.46 -11.87
N PHE A 22 -10.45 -1.67 -10.82
CA PHE A 22 -9.49 -0.76 -10.23
C PHE A 22 -8.24 -1.49 -9.75
N ALA A 23 -8.41 -2.56 -8.96
CA ALA A 23 -7.30 -3.36 -8.47
C ALA A 23 -6.46 -3.95 -9.62
N ASN A 24 -7.12 -4.44 -10.68
CA ASN A 24 -6.45 -4.97 -11.87
C ASN A 24 -5.68 -3.88 -12.63
N ARG A 25 -6.21 -2.66 -12.71
CA ARG A 25 -5.52 -1.53 -13.36
C ARG A 25 -4.30 -1.10 -12.55
N MET A 26 -4.41 -1.04 -11.22
CA MET A 26 -3.34 -0.57 -10.34
C MET A 26 -2.13 -1.52 -10.27
N LYS A 27 -2.36 -2.82 -10.49
CA LYS A 27 -1.29 -3.84 -10.59
C LYS A 27 -0.46 -3.72 -11.86
N ARG A 28 -0.95 -3.03 -12.91
CA ARG A 28 -0.25 -2.96 -14.20
C ARG A 28 1.03 -2.15 -14.07
N THR A 29 2.14 -2.74 -14.50
CA THR A 29 3.45 -2.09 -14.56
C THR A 29 3.68 -1.36 -15.88
N LYS A 30 2.98 -1.78 -16.95
CA LYS A 30 3.06 -1.19 -18.29
C LYS A 30 1.69 -1.19 -18.96
N ILE A 31 1.36 -0.11 -19.66
CA ILE A 31 0.15 0.01 -20.48
C ILE A 31 0.53 0.63 -21.83
N LYS A 32 0.09 0.05 -22.94
CA LYS A 32 0.19 0.67 -24.26
C LYS A 32 -1.06 1.49 -24.52
N THR A 33 -0.89 2.76 -24.85
CA THR A 33 -2.00 3.65 -25.23
C THR A 33 -2.53 3.28 -26.62
N SER A 34 -3.75 3.72 -26.93
CA SER A 34 -4.37 3.54 -28.26
C SER A 34 -3.52 4.12 -29.39
N TYR A 35 -2.75 5.18 -29.12
CA TYR A 35 -1.84 5.83 -30.07
C TYR A 35 -0.40 5.27 -30.02
N GLY A 36 -0.20 4.10 -29.43
CA GLY A 36 1.06 3.34 -29.51
C GLY A 36 2.11 3.66 -28.43
N LYS A 37 1.93 4.70 -27.60
CA LYS A 37 2.87 5.07 -26.53
C LYS A 37 2.83 4.08 -25.38
N LEU A 38 3.99 3.62 -24.91
CA LEU A 38 4.14 2.77 -23.73
C LEU A 38 4.26 3.63 -22.46
N LEU A 39 3.30 3.49 -21.54
CA LEU A 39 3.33 4.08 -20.22
C LEU A 39 3.90 3.05 -19.23
N ARG A 40 4.79 3.50 -18.35
CA ARG A 40 5.37 2.69 -17.27
C ARG A 40 4.86 3.22 -15.93
N ASN A 41 4.54 2.31 -15.03
CA ASN A 41 4.12 2.68 -13.68
C ASN A 41 5.30 3.30 -12.93
N HIS A 42 5.08 4.47 -12.35
CA HIS A 42 6.09 5.18 -11.55
C HIS A 42 6.20 4.64 -10.11
N ASN A 43 5.30 3.77 -9.68
CA ASN A 43 5.31 3.22 -8.34
C ASN A 43 6.47 2.23 -8.14
N ARG A 44 7.57 2.74 -7.56
CA ARG A 44 8.75 1.92 -7.28
C ARG A 44 8.52 0.82 -6.25
N ALA A 45 7.48 0.91 -5.43
CA ALA A 45 7.17 -0.14 -4.45
C ALA A 45 6.97 -1.49 -5.14
N LEU A 46 6.40 -1.51 -6.34
CA LEU A 46 6.16 -2.73 -7.14
C LEU A 46 7.44 -3.54 -7.44
N TRP A 47 8.62 -2.94 -7.32
CA TRP A 47 9.90 -3.62 -7.53
C TRP A 47 10.92 -3.41 -6.40
N GLN A 48 10.64 -2.57 -5.41
CA GLN A 48 11.55 -2.27 -4.29
C GLN A 48 11.07 -2.79 -2.94
N VAL A 49 9.80 -3.20 -2.84
CA VAL A 49 9.19 -3.65 -1.59
C VAL A 49 8.46 -4.94 -1.86
N ASP A 50 8.87 -5.99 -1.18
CA ASP A 50 8.28 -7.31 -1.33
C ASP A 50 6.79 -7.30 -0.95
N GLY A 51 5.98 -8.01 -1.73
CA GLY A 51 4.53 -8.09 -1.56
C GLY A 51 3.74 -6.87 -2.05
N ALA A 52 4.36 -5.88 -2.71
CA ALA A 52 3.64 -4.71 -3.23
C ALA A 52 2.65 -5.09 -4.35
N LEU A 53 1.35 -4.80 -4.15
CA LEU A 53 0.30 -5.08 -5.14
C LEU A 53 -0.10 -3.86 -5.95
N ALA A 54 -0.23 -2.72 -5.27
CA ALA A 54 -0.76 -1.50 -5.84
C ALA A 54 -0.29 -0.30 -5.03
N GLY A 55 -0.26 0.87 -5.66
CA GLY A 55 -0.05 2.10 -4.92
C GLY A 55 0.05 3.33 -5.81
N LYS A 56 0.03 4.49 -5.16
CA LYS A 56 0.05 5.79 -5.80
C LYS A 56 1.01 6.71 -5.04
N THR A 57 1.90 7.33 -5.80
CA THR A 57 2.78 8.41 -5.33
C THR A 57 2.16 9.77 -5.62
N GLY A 58 2.43 10.77 -4.78
CA GLY A 58 2.07 12.16 -4.99
C GLY A 58 3.11 13.10 -4.42
N TYR A 59 3.36 14.23 -5.08
CA TYR A 59 4.32 15.24 -4.62
C TYR A 59 3.83 16.64 -4.96
N THR A 60 3.88 17.54 -3.98
CA THR A 60 3.80 18.99 -4.19
C THR A 60 4.71 19.69 -3.19
N ASN A 61 5.10 20.95 -3.45
CA ASN A 61 5.93 21.72 -2.52
C ASN A 61 5.31 21.84 -1.12
N LYS A 62 3.98 21.98 -1.03
CA LYS A 62 3.25 22.11 0.23
C LYS A 62 2.99 20.77 0.94
N ALA A 63 2.70 19.70 0.20
CA ALA A 63 2.36 18.39 0.78
C ALA A 63 3.57 17.45 0.95
N ARG A 64 4.75 17.83 0.43
CA ARG A 64 5.94 16.98 0.29
C ARG A 64 5.59 15.63 -0.36
N GLN A 65 6.31 14.56 -0.06
CA GLN A 65 6.02 13.23 -0.61
C GLN A 65 4.84 12.59 0.12
N THR A 66 3.89 12.12 -0.66
CA THR A 66 2.71 11.38 -0.20
C THR A 66 2.66 10.03 -0.92
N TYR A 67 2.20 9.00 -0.21
CA TYR A 67 2.09 7.66 -0.75
C TYR A 67 0.91 6.94 -0.14
N VAL A 68 0.25 6.10 -0.95
CA VAL A 68 -0.62 5.05 -0.45
C VAL A 68 -0.40 3.78 -1.25
N GLY A 69 -0.35 2.63 -0.59
CA GLY A 69 -0.20 1.35 -1.28
C GLY A 69 -0.70 0.18 -0.46
N GLN A 70 -1.01 -0.90 -1.18
CA GLN A 70 -1.44 -2.18 -0.61
C GLN A 70 -0.34 -3.21 -0.83
N PHE A 71 -0.07 -3.97 0.23
CA PHE A 71 0.95 -5.00 0.27
C PHE A 71 0.32 -6.29 0.77
N GLN A 72 0.72 -7.43 0.21
CA GLN A 72 0.25 -8.75 0.57
C GLN A 72 1.43 -9.71 0.76
N ARG A 73 1.41 -10.49 1.86
CA ARG A 73 2.32 -11.60 2.12
C ARG A 73 1.50 -12.78 2.62
N GLY A 74 1.50 -13.89 1.88
CA GLY A 74 0.57 -14.99 2.11
C GLY A 74 -0.89 -14.49 2.04
N ASP A 75 -1.65 -14.78 3.08
CA ASP A 75 -3.06 -14.35 3.22
C ASP A 75 -3.21 -12.98 3.89
N ASP A 76 -2.14 -12.43 4.45
CA ASP A 76 -2.18 -11.11 5.08
C ASP A 76 -2.08 -10.01 4.05
N THR A 77 -2.96 -9.03 4.21
CA THR A 77 -2.96 -7.80 3.43
C THR A 77 -2.93 -6.58 4.34
N ILE A 78 -2.05 -5.62 4.02
CA ILE A 78 -1.94 -4.33 4.72
C ILE A 78 -2.02 -3.16 3.73
N VAL A 79 -2.45 -2.01 4.23
CA VAL A 79 -2.42 -0.73 3.49
C VAL A 79 -1.54 0.23 4.26
N VAL A 80 -0.59 0.85 3.58
CA VAL A 80 0.31 1.87 4.15
C VAL A 80 0.02 3.19 3.46
N ALA A 81 -0.25 4.23 4.25
CA ALA A 81 -0.40 5.59 3.78
C ALA A 81 0.59 6.51 4.51
N ILE A 82 1.23 7.40 3.76
CA ILE A 82 2.22 8.37 4.25
C ILE A 82 1.88 9.73 3.67
N MET A 83 1.96 10.77 4.49
CA MET A 83 1.83 12.15 4.07
C MET A 83 2.99 12.96 4.65
N GLY A 84 3.55 13.89 3.87
CA GLY A 84 4.58 14.80 4.38
C GLY A 84 5.98 14.21 4.53
N SER A 85 6.30 13.07 3.89
CA SER A 85 7.62 12.43 4.06
C SER A 85 8.70 13.09 3.18
N GLU A 86 9.94 13.06 3.67
CA GLU A 86 11.15 13.42 2.93
C GLU A 86 11.96 12.16 2.52
N THR A 87 11.69 11.02 3.15
CA THR A 87 12.37 9.72 2.95
C THR A 87 11.39 8.59 2.63
N MET A 88 10.41 8.88 1.75
CA MET A 88 9.21 8.05 1.55
C MET A 88 9.50 6.57 1.32
N TRP A 89 10.50 6.20 0.51
CA TRP A 89 10.80 4.79 0.24
C TRP A 89 11.36 4.03 1.45
N THR A 90 12.16 4.70 2.27
CA THR A 90 12.68 4.12 3.53
C THR A 90 11.55 3.95 4.53
N ASP A 91 10.64 4.93 4.60
CA ASP A 91 9.51 4.89 5.52
C ASP A 91 8.50 3.80 5.13
N ILE A 92 8.20 3.66 3.83
CA ILE A 92 7.35 2.57 3.31
C ILE A 92 7.91 1.22 3.73
N LYS A 93 9.21 0.97 3.50
CA LYS A 93 9.85 -0.31 3.87
C LYS A 93 9.69 -0.61 5.36
N ARG A 94 9.99 0.38 6.22
CA ARG A 94 9.87 0.22 7.68
C ARG A 94 8.43 -0.07 8.10
N LEU A 95 7.46 0.65 7.55
CA LEU A 95 6.03 0.50 7.89
C LEU A 95 5.47 -0.84 7.39
N VAL A 96 5.89 -1.30 6.22
CA VAL A 96 5.50 -2.61 5.68
C VAL A 96 6.03 -3.73 6.57
N GLU A 97 7.32 -3.71 6.94
CA GLU A 97 7.89 -4.71 7.85
C GLU A 97 7.22 -4.68 9.22
N TYR A 98 6.99 -3.49 9.78
CA TYR A 98 6.28 -3.34 11.04
C TYR A 98 4.86 -3.92 10.97
N GLY A 99 4.11 -3.61 9.89
CA GLY A 99 2.74 -4.06 9.71
C GLY A 99 2.62 -5.58 9.65
N PHE A 100 3.48 -6.24 8.88
CA PHE A 100 3.48 -7.70 8.79
C PHE A 100 3.98 -8.37 10.07
N LYS A 101 5.01 -7.82 10.73
CA LYS A 101 5.43 -8.32 12.05
C LYS A 101 4.29 -8.25 13.08
N LYS A 102 3.51 -7.16 13.06
CA LYS A 102 2.36 -7.01 13.96
C LYS A 102 1.23 -7.99 13.63
N LYS A 103 0.97 -8.24 12.34
CA LYS A 103 0.00 -9.26 11.91
C LYS A 103 0.36 -10.65 12.42
N GLU A 104 1.63 -11.03 12.30
CA GLU A 104 2.13 -12.31 12.82
C GLU A 104 1.90 -12.44 14.33
N GLN A 105 2.26 -11.41 15.10
CA GLN A 105 2.05 -11.40 16.55
C GLN A 105 0.58 -11.57 16.94
N ILE A 106 -0.33 -10.91 16.22
CA ILE A 106 -1.77 -11.03 16.46
C ILE A 106 -2.25 -12.46 16.18
N ARG A 107 -1.81 -13.07 15.08
CA ARG A 107 -2.17 -14.46 14.75
C ARG A 107 -1.70 -15.43 15.81
N VAL A 108 -0.45 -15.30 16.27
CA VAL A 108 0.11 -16.16 17.32
C VAL A 108 -0.68 -16.00 18.63
N ALA A 109 -1.05 -14.78 19.02
CA ALA A 109 -1.86 -14.54 20.21
C ALA A 109 -3.26 -15.21 20.11
N GLN A 110 -3.95 -15.07 18.98
CA GLN A 110 -5.26 -15.68 18.75
C GLN A 110 -5.21 -17.22 18.83
N LEU A 111 -4.14 -17.83 18.29
CA LEU A 111 -3.94 -19.28 18.36
C LEU A 111 -3.66 -19.76 19.78
N ALA A 112 -3.02 -18.95 20.62
CA ALA A 112 -2.76 -19.28 22.03
C ALA A 112 -4.06 -19.20 22.86
N GLU A 113 -4.91 -18.22 22.61
CA GLU A 113 -6.23 -18.08 23.25
C GLU A 113 -7.14 -19.27 22.90
N THR A 114 -7.22 -19.63 21.61
CA THR A 114 -8.06 -20.75 21.13
C THR A 114 -7.65 -22.11 21.73
N LYS A 115 -6.36 -22.31 22.01
CA LYS A 115 -5.85 -23.54 22.67
C LYS A 115 -6.09 -23.59 24.17
N THR A 116 -6.39 -22.46 24.80
CA THR A 116 -6.62 -22.39 26.25
C THR A 116 -8.09 -22.63 26.58
N GLU A 117 -8.99 -22.43 25.61
CA GLU A 117 -10.44 -22.65 25.71
C GLU A 117 -10.90 -24.05 25.25
N SER A 118 -9.97 -24.90 24.82
CA SER A 118 -10.20 -26.31 24.40
C SER A 118 -9.58 -27.29 25.36
#